data_AF-A0A1M3DVB7-F1
#
_entry.id   AF-A0A1M3DVB7-F1
#
_cell.length_a   1.000
_cell.length_b   1.000
_cell.length_c   1.000
_cell.angle_alpha   90.00
_cell.angle_beta   90.00
_cell.angle_gamma   90.00
#
_symmetry.space_group_name_H-M   'P 1'
#
loop_
_entity.id
_entity.type
_entity.pdbx_description
1 polymer ?
#
loop_
_entity_poly.entity_id
_entity_poly.type
_entity_poly.pdbx_seq_one_letter_code
_entity_poly.pdbx_strand_id
1 'polypeptide(L)'
;MTKKTFYRVCNAETQQGLWYDFSGTHTGLIHDEFAFCKNKNLPMPYDPMAVGWLSATETREELYEWFPVEDIIRLQKHGYFLYLYESSIYKQHHNHWLISQRHSQIIEQKIMRISPEKVLL
;
A
#
# COMPACT_ATOMS: atom_id res chain seq x y z
N MET A 1 -20.53 -3.12 -14.05
CA MET A 1 -19.82 -2.33 -13.02
C MET A 1 -18.63 -1.66 -13.69
N THR A 2 -18.46 -0.36 -13.48
CA THR A 2 -17.33 0.39 -14.05
C THR A 2 -16.07 0.06 -13.25
N LYS A 3 -14.97 -0.26 -13.94
CA LYS A 3 -13.68 -0.50 -13.30
C LYS A 3 -13.03 0.82 -12.91
N LYS A 4 -12.29 0.84 -11.80
CA LYS A 4 -11.52 2.00 -11.33
C LYS A 4 -10.10 1.60 -10.93
N THR A 5 -9.17 2.54 -11.02
CA THR A 5 -7.77 2.33 -10.68
C THR A 5 -7.43 2.84 -9.28
N PHE A 6 -6.54 2.12 -8.59
CA PHE A 6 -6.13 2.43 -7.22
C PHE A 6 -4.64 2.17 -6.99
N TYR A 7 -4.02 2.93 -6.09
CA TYR A 7 -2.62 2.79 -5.72
C TYR A 7 -2.45 2.05 -4.39
N ARG A 8 -1.48 1.16 -4.33
CA ARG A 8 -1.16 0.38 -3.11
C ARG A 8 0.32 0.03 -3.06
N VAL A 9 0.90 0.04 -1.85
CA VAL A 9 2.20 -0.58 -1.57
C VAL A 9 1.98 -2.01 -1.07
N CYS A 10 2.62 -3.00 -1.70
CA CYS A 10 2.58 -4.38 -1.25
C CYS A 10 3.84 -5.15 -1.65
N ASN A 11 4.03 -6.32 -1.03
CA ASN A 11 5.13 -7.23 -1.36
C ASN A 11 4.92 -7.82 -2.77
N ALA A 12 5.99 -7.93 -3.56
CA ALA A 12 5.93 -8.40 -4.94
C ALA A 12 5.51 -9.88 -5.06
N GLU A 13 5.92 -10.72 -4.11
CA GLU A 13 5.67 -12.16 -4.16
C GLU A 13 4.34 -12.52 -3.51
N THR A 14 4.07 -11.98 -2.33
CA THR A 14 2.90 -12.37 -1.53
C THR A 14 1.72 -11.41 -1.65
N GLN A 15 1.90 -10.23 -2.25
CA GLN A 15 0.92 -9.12 -2.30
C GLN A 15 0.45 -8.63 -0.92
N GLN A 16 1.16 -9.01 0.15
CA GLN A 16 0.83 -8.59 1.51
C GLN A 16 1.09 -7.10 1.75
N GLY A 17 0.34 -6.51 2.68
CA GLY A 17 0.63 -5.18 3.21
C GLY A 17 1.71 -5.22 4.30
N LEU A 18 1.93 -4.08 4.97
CA LEU A 18 2.85 -4.01 6.11
C LEU A 18 2.19 -4.32 7.46
N TRP A 19 0.88 -4.09 7.58
CA TRP A 19 0.13 -4.34 8.82
C TRP A 19 -0.41 -5.76 8.89
N TYR A 20 -1.06 -6.19 7.80
CA TYR A 20 -1.69 -7.49 7.69
C TYR A 20 -1.20 -8.21 6.44
N ASP A 21 -1.08 -9.53 6.56
CA ASP A 21 -0.80 -10.40 5.42
C ASP A 21 -2.01 -10.50 4.48
N PHE A 22 -1.87 -11.27 3.39
CA PHE A 22 -2.98 -11.46 2.45
C PHE A 22 -4.20 -12.17 3.08
N SER A 23 -4.00 -12.96 4.14
CA SER A 23 -5.07 -13.63 4.89
C SER A 23 -5.78 -12.73 5.92
N GLY A 24 -5.21 -11.55 6.22
CA GLY A 24 -5.69 -10.66 7.26
C GLY A 24 -5.04 -10.89 8.62
N THR A 25 -3.95 -11.67 8.69
CA THR A 25 -3.20 -11.90 9.93
C THR A 25 -2.24 -10.75 10.17
N HIS A 26 -2.21 -10.21 11.39
CA HIS A 26 -1.31 -9.13 11.76
C HIS A 26 0.15 -9.59 11.68
N THR A 27 0.99 -8.86 10.93
CA THR A 27 2.36 -9.30 10.65
C THR A 27 3.39 -8.79 11.65
N GLY A 28 3.12 -7.67 12.34
CA GLY A 28 4.09 -7.00 13.22
C GLY A 28 5.24 -6.28 12.51
N LEU A 29 5.44 -6.52 11.20
CA LEU A 29 6.59 -6.02 10.43
C LEU A 29 6.74 -4.49 10.47
N ILE A 30 5.62 -3.79 10.48
CA ILE A 30 5.55 -2.32 10.57
C ILE A 30 6.20 -1.74 11.83
N HIS A 31 6.20 -2.49 12.94
CA HIS A 31 6.74 -2.04 14.23
C HIS A 31 8.19 -2.49 14.46
N ASP A 32 8.67 -3.46 13.70
CA ASP A 32 10.01 -4.03 13.80
C ASP A 32 10.85 -3.70 12.55
N GLU A 33 10.84 -4.55 11.54
CA GLU A 33 11.67 -4.44 10.33
C GLU A 33 11.43 -3.15 9.54
N PHE A 34 10.18 -2.67 9.54
CA PHE A 34 9.75 -1.46 8.84
C PHE A 34 9.41 -0.31 9.78
N ALA A 35 9.98 -0.30 11.00
CA ALA A 35 9.83 0.78 11.98
C ALA A 35 10.39 2.14 11.50
N PHE A 36 10.97 2.19 10.31
CA PHE A 36 11.34 3.44 9.67
C PHE A 36 10.20 4.14 8.94
N CYS A 37 9.15 3.40 8.56
CA CYS A 37 8.06 3.96 7.78
C CYS A 37 7.19 4.91 8.61
N LYS A 38 6.77 6.03 8.02
CA LYS A 38 5.85 7.00 8.64
C LYS A 38 4.55 6.34 9.10
N ASN A 39 4.04 5.39 8.32
CA ASN A 39 2.78 4.70 8.61
C ASN A 39 2.79 3.83 9.88
N LYS A 40 3.94 3.56 10.51
CA LYS A 40 3.99 2.85 11.81
C LYS A 40 3.22 3.58 12.92
N ASN A 41 3.08 4.90 12.79
CA ASN A 41 2.39 5.75 13.75
C ASN A 41 0.88 5.87 13.45
N LEU A 42 0.39 5.30 12.34
CA LEU A 42 -1.03 5.29 12.04
C LEU A 42 -1.73 4.25 12.93
N PRO A 43 -2.77 4.62 13.69
CA PRO A 43 -3.54 3.64 14.45
C PRO A 43 -4.32 2.76 13.45
N MET A 44 -3.90 1.51 13.29
CA MET A 44 -4.53 0.52 12.42
C MET A 44 -5.05 -0.67 13.26
N PRO A 45 -6.11 -0.46 14.09
CA PRO A 45 -6.73 -1.56 14.82
C PRO A 45 -7.22 -2.63 13.84
N TYR A 46 -7.30 -3.87 14.32
CA TYR A 46 -7.88 -4.96 13.53
C TYR A 46 -9.33 -4.62 13.16
N ASP A 47 -9.63 -4.66 11.87
CA ASP A 47 -10.97 -4.45 11.35
C ASP A 47 -11.49 -5.71 10.65
N PRO A 48 -12.47 -6.44 11.24
CA PRO A 48 -13.05 -7.61 10.60
C PRO A 48 -13.75 -7.27 9.27
N MET A 49 -14.15 -6.02 9.05
CA MET A 49 -14.81 -5.58 7.81
C MET A 49 -13.84 -5.37 6.64
N ALA A 50 -12.53 -5.36 6.92
CA ALA A 50 -11.45 -5.29 5.96
C ALA A 50 -10.91 -6.68 5.55
N VAL A 51 -11.33 -7.77 6.20
CA VAL A 51 -10.93 -9.13 5.80
C VAL A 51 -11.43 -9.43 4.38
N GLY A 52 -10.53 -9.89 3.51
CA GLY A 52 -10.81 -10.09 2.08
C GLY A 52 -10.74 -8.83 1.21
N TRP A 53 -10.32 -7.70 1.80
CA TRP A 53 -10.13 -6.42 1.12
C TRP A 53 -8.67 -5.96 1.20
N LEU A 54 -8.29 -5.07 0.29
CA LEU A 54 -6.97 -4.44 0.24
C LEU A 54 -7.14 -2.93 0.40
N SER A 55 -6.47 -2.34 1.40
CA SER A 55 -6.38 -0.88 1.52
C SER A 55 -5.63 -0.27 0.35
N ALA A 56 -6.19 0.78 -0.24
CA ALA A 56 -5.64 1.50 -1.37
C ALA A 56 -6.08 2.97 -1.34
N THR A 57 -5.49 3.76 -2.22
CA THR A 57 -5.85 5.17 -2.44
C THR A 57 -6.20 5.40 -3.92
N GLU A 58 -6.90 6.48 -4.23
CA GLU A 58 -7.20 6.81 -5.63
C GLU A 58 -6.08 7.60 -6.29
N THR A 59 -5.38 8.39 -5.48
CA THR A 59 -4.28 9.23 -5.96
C THR A 59 -2.95 8.80 -5.33
N ARG A 60 -1.83 9.17 -5.97
CA ARG A 60 -0.50 8.90 -5.43
C ARG A 60 -0.22 9.81 -4.24
N GLU A 61 -0.75 11.02 -4.29
CA GLU A 61 -0.61 12.04 -3.26
C GLU A 61 -1.21 11.55 -1.94
N GLU A 62 -2.42 10.97 -1.97
CA GLU A 62 -3.02 10.29 -0.81
C GLU A 62 -2.15 9.13 -0.30
N LEU A 63 -1.57 8.34 -1.21
CA LEU A 63 -0.71 7.23 -0.82
C LEU A 63 0.55 7.73 -0.10
N TYR A 64 1.12 8.83 -0.57
CA TYR A 64 2.35 9.41 -0.02
C TYR A 64 2.15 9.97 1.39
N GLU A 65 0.92 10.24 1.80
CA GLU A 65 0.64 10.56 3.19
C GLU A 65 0.89 9.37 4.14
N TRP A 66 0.69 8.14 3.65
CA TRP A 66 0.99 6.91 4.40
C TRP A 66 2.42 6.44 4.14
N PHE A 67 2.85 6.48 2.89
CA PHE A 67 4.14 6.00 2.42
C PHE A 67 4.89 7.12 1.68
N PRO A 68 5.59 8.00 2.39
CA PRO A 68 6.52 8.94 1.77
C PRO A 68 7.41 8.26 0.74
N VAL A 69 7.78 8.97 -0.32
CA VAL A 69 8.55 8.39 -1.44
C VAL A 69 9.84 7.73 -0.95
N GLU A 70 10.49 8.34 0.05
CA GLU A 70 11.70 7.83 0.69
C GLU A 70 11.47 6.47 1.37
N ASP A 71 10.30 6.28 2.01
CA ASP A 71 9.93 5.01 2.63
C ASP A 71 9.71 3.94 1.57
N ILE A 72 9.01 4.27 0.47
CA ILE A 72 8.81 3.34 -0.65
C ILE A 72 10.15 2.91 -1.23
N ILE A 73 11.08 3.86 -1.47
CA ILE A 73 12.42 3.55 -1.99
C ILE A 73 13.17 2.56 -1.09
N ARG A 74 13.05 2.70 0.23
CA ARG A 74 13.66 1.78 1.19
C ARG A 74 12.98 0.42 1.18
N LEU A 75 11.64 0.40 1.21
CA LEU A 75 10.81 -0.80 1.16
C LEU A 75 11.08 -1.67 -0.08
N GLN A 76 11.45 -1.07 -1.23
CA GLN A 76 11.83 -1.82 -2.42
C GLN A 76 13.00 -2.77 -2.20
N LYS A 77 13.93 -2.45 -1.28
CA LYS A 77 15.03 -3.34 -0.92
C LYS A 77 14.56 -4.60 -0.19
N HIS A 78 13.34 -4.58 0.33
CA HIS A 78 12.67 -5.67 1.04
C HIS A 78 11.54 -6.29 0.20
N GLY A 79 11.51 -6.04 -1.11
CA GLY A 79 10.53 -6.61 -2.03
C GLY A 79 9.16 -5.95 -2.03
N TYR A 80 9.02 -4.77 -1.42
CA TYR A 80 7.76 -4.01 -1.40
C TYR A 80 7.79 -2.86 -2.42
N PHE A 81 6.79 -2.79 -3.29
CA PHE A 81 6.73 -1.81 -4.38
C PHE A 81 5.39 -1.09 -4.42
N LEU A 82 5.36 0.04 -5.13
CA LEU A 82 4.14 0.73 -5.50
C LEU A 82 3.51 0.03 -6.72
N TYR A 83 2.24 -0.32 -6.60
CA TYR A 83 1.45 -0.91 -7.66
C TYR A 83 0.21 -0.07 -7.99
N LEU A 84 -0.18 -0.10 -9.25
CA LEU A 84 -1.48 0.34 -9.74
C LEU A 84 -2.36 -0.90 -9.91
N TYR A 85 -3.51 -0.90 -9.24
CA TYR A 85 -4.54 -1.91 -9.34
C TYR A 85 -5.69 -1.41 -10.19
N GLU A 86 -6.32 -2.31 -10.93
CA GLU A 86 -7.66 -2.12 -11.50
C GLU A 86 -8.65 -2.97 -10.71
N SER A 87 -9.79 -2.41 -10.28
CA SER A 87 -10.81 -3.12 -9.50
C SER A 87 -12.22 -2.82 -9.98
N SER A 88 -13.08 -3.84 -9.97
CA SER A 88 -14.52 -3.71 -10.24
C SER A 88 -15.39 -3.69 -8.99
N ILE A 89 -14.84 -4.03 -7.81
CA ILE A 89 -15.54 -4.03 -6.53
C ILE A 89 -14.68 -3.31 -5.50
N TYR A 90 -15.15 -2.14 -5.10
CA TYR A 90 -14.46 -1.27 -4.16
C TYR A 90 -15.48 -0.52 -3.29
N LYS A 91 -15.05 -0.09 -2.09
CA LYS A 91 -15.87 0.71 -1.17
C LYS A 91 -14.99 1.68 -0.40
N GLN A 92 -15.55 2.80 0.03
CA GLN A 92 -14.92 3.63 1.06
C GLN A 92 -15.07 2.96 2.41
N HIS A 93 -14.02 3.05 3.22
CA HIS A 93 -14.03 2.58 4.60
C HIS A 93 -13.14 3.50 5.43
N HIS A 94 -13.77 4.25 6.33
CA HIS A 94 -13.15 5.40 6.98
C HIS A 94 -12.54 6.37 5.93
N ASN A 95 -11.30 6.80 6.12
CA ASN A 95 -10.61 7.78 5.28
C ASN A 95 -9.82 7.14 4.12
N HIS A 96 -10.17 5.93 3.70
CA HIS A 96 -9.49 5.25 2.60
C HIS A 96 -10.37 4.31 1.78
N TRP A 97 -9.80 3.78 0.69
CA TRP A 97 -10.47 2.83 -0.18
C TRP A 97 -10.10 1.40 0.17
N LEU A 98 -11.11 0.53 0.14
CA LEU A 98 -10.94 -0.91 0.18
C LEU A 98 -11.31 -1.49 -1.18
N ILE A 99 -10.39 -2.19 -1.82
CA ILE A 99 -10.61 -2.92 -3.07
C ILE A 99 -10.68 -4.42 -2.81
N SER A 100 -11.56 -5.14 -3.50
CA SER A 100 -11.74 -6.58 -3.27
C SER A 100 -10.52 -7.38 -3.70
N GLN A 101 -10.00 -8.27 -2.86
CA GLN A 101 -8.88 -9.16 -3.22
C GLN A 101 -9.16 -10.01 -4.47
N ARG A 102 -10.42 -10.46 -4.64
CA ARG A 102 -10.83 -11.38 -5.73
C ARG A 102 -11.15 -10.69 -7.05
N HIS A 103 -11.43 -9.39 -7.01
CA HIS A 103 -11.92 -8.62 -8.15
C HIS A 103 -10.99 -7.45 -8.49
N SER A 104 -9.74 -7.53 -8.03
CA SER A 104 -8.71 -6.55 -8.32
C SER A 104 -7.49 -7.25 -8.89
N GLN A 105 -6.81 -6.59 -9.82
CA GLN A 105 -5.59 -7.09 -10.44
C GLN A 105 -4.55 -5.98 -10.54
N ILE A 106 -3.28 -6.33 -10.38
CA ILE A 106 -2.17 -5.41 -10.66
C ILE A 106 -2.12 -5.19 -12.17
N ILE A 107 -2.05 -3.92 -12.58
CA ILE A 107 -1.89 -3.52 -13.98
C ILE A 107 -0.56 -2.81 -14.22
N GLU A 108 0.09 -2.28 -13.18
CA GLU A 108 1.40 -1.66 -13.29
C GLU A 108 2.20 -1.77 -11.97
N GLN A 109 3.51 -2.00 -12.07
CA GLN A 109 4.47 -1.85 -10.98
C GLN A 109 5.32 -0.60 -11.21
N LYS A 110 5.48 0.23 -10.19
CA LYS A 110 6.32 1.44 -10.24
C LYS A 110 7.57 1.27 -9.38
N ILE A 111 8.73 1.47 -10.00
CA ILE A 111 10.02 1.56 -9.30
C ILE A 111 10.29 3.02 -8.98
N MET A 112 10.30 3.35 -7.68
CA MET A 112 10.63 4.67 -7.16
C MET A 112 12.15 4.83 -7.10
N ARG A 113 12.63 6.01 -7.48
CA ARG A 113 14.05 6.40 -7.44
C ARG A 113 14.16 7.80 -6.86
N ILE A 114 15.28 8.09 -6.20
CA ILE A 114 15.62 9.46 -5.83
C ILE A 114 15.83 10.24 -7.13
N SER A 115 15.08 11.33 -7.34
CA SER A 115 15.39 12.24 -8.43
C SER A 115 16.72 12.94 -8.12
N PRO A 116 17.71 12.93 -9.02
CA PRO A 116 19.00 13.58 -8.79
C PRO A 116 18.89 15.11 -8.60
N GLU A 117 17.73 15.72 -8.85
CA GLU A 117 17.54 17.18 -8.85
C GLU A 117 17.41 17.84 -7.45
N LYS A 118 17.55 17.09 -6.34
CA LYS A 118 17.55 17.67 -4.97
C LYS A 118 18.90 17.69 -4.27
N VAL A 119 20.01 17.48 -5.00
CA VAL A 119 21.38 17.71 -4.49
C VAL A 119 21.95 18.97 -5.11
N LEU A 120 21.27 20.11 -4.94
CA LEU A 120 21.84 21.44 -5.20
C LEU A 120 21.11 22.42 -4.27
N LEU A 121 21.74 22.65 -3.10
CA LEU A 121 21.99 23.94 -2.43
C LEU A 121 22.39 23.69 -0.97
#